data_AF-A0A645HNQ9-F1
#
_entry.id   AF-A0A645HNQ9-F1
#
_cell.length_a   1.000
_cell.length_b   1.000
_cell.length_c   1.000
_cell.angle_alpha   90.00
_cell.angle_beta   90.00
_cell.angle_gamma   90.00
#
_symmetry.space_group_name_H-M   'P 1'
#
loop_
_entity.id
_entity.type
_entity.pdbx_description
1 polymer ?
#
loop_
_entity_poly.entity_id
_entity_poly.type
_entity_poly.pdbx_seq_one_letter_code
_entity_poly.pdbx_strand_id
1 'polypeptide(L)' 'MIGRAGQIELQLGTLEIRREGDDRAWLTFEQRYKTQSYTDSGIKQLQLRRVDGKWLIEQEVFSTAKP' A
#
# COMPACT_ATOMS: atom_id res chain seq x y z
N MET A 1 30.91 -5.83 -1.33
CA MET A 1 30.05 -6.50 -0.33
C MET A 1 28.61 -6.23 -0.73
N ILE A 2 27.91 -7.20 -1.32
CA ILE A 2 26.47 -7.05 -1.62
C ILE A 2 25.75 -7.23 -0.28
N GLY A 3 25.20 -6.15 0.26
CA GLY A 3 24.51 -6.16 1.55
C GLY A 3 23.38 -7.19 1.50
N ARG A 4 23.32 -8.05 2.52
CA ARG A 4 22.18 -8.95 2.73
C ARG A 4 20.91 -8.09 2.67
N ALA A 5 20.02 -8.35 1.73
CA ALA A 5 18.69 -7.76 1.77
C ALA A 5 18.10 -8.12 3.14
N GLY A 6 18.03 -7.15 4.05
CA GLY A 6 17.50 -7.36 5.39
C GLY A 6 16.08 -7.89 5.29
N GLN A 7 15.65 -8.71 6.25
CA GLN A 7 14.28 -9.18 6.32
C GLN A 7 13.33 -7.97 6.34
N ILE A 8 12.44 -7.88 5.35
CA ILE A 8 11.35 -6.90 5.29
C ILE A 8 10.09 -7.61 5.74
N GLU A 9 9.43 -7.01 6.72
CA GLU A 9 8.11 -7.38 7.19
C GLU A 9 7.12 -6.27 6.80
N LEU A 10 6.08 -6.64 6.07
CA LEU A 10 5.00 -5.75 5.67
C LEU A 10 3.70 -6.29 6.25
N GLN A 11 3.05 -5.49 7.09
CA GLN A 11 1.75 -5.81 7.65
C GLN A 11 0.72 -4.81 7.10
N LEU A 12 -0.39 -5.35 6.60
CA LEU A 12 -1.52 -4.57 6.13
C LEU A 12 -2.61 -4.65 7.21
N GLY A 13 -3.10 -3.49 7.61
CA GLY A 13 -4.26 -3.38 8.48
C GLY A 13 -5.56 -3.70 7.74
N THR A 14 -6.69 -3.31 8.34
CA THR A 14 -8.00 -3.47 7.73
C THR A 14 -8.06 -2.73 6.40
N LEU A 15 -8.53 -3.44 5.37
CA LEU A 15 -8.66 -2.92 4.02
C LEU A 15 -10.06 -2.32 3.81
N GLU A 16 -10.12 -1.01 3.61
CA GLU A 16 -11.33 -0.34 3.17
C GLU A 16 -11.35 -0.27 1.64
N ILE A 17 -12.43 -0.73 1.03
CA ILE A 17 -12.60 -0.75 -0.42
C ILE A 17 -13.84 0.05 -0.79
N ARG A 18 -13.67 1.09 -1.60
CA ARG A 18 -14.76 1.78 -2.28
C ARG A 18 -14.68 1.52 -3.77
N ARG A 19 -15.71 0.95 -4.36
CA ARG A 19 -15.81 0.80 -5.83
C ARG A 19 -16.61 1.96 -6.41
N GLU A 20 -16.21 2.43 -7.57
CA GLU A 20 -16.97 3.39 -8.37
C GLU A 20 -17.12 2.81 -9.77
N GLY A 21 -18.34 2.46 -10.14
CA GLY A 21 -18.60 1.71 -11.36
C GLY A 21 -17.89 0.35 -11.40
N ASP A 22 -17.66 -0.15 -12.61
CA ASP A 22 -17.11 -1.49 -12.85
C ASP A 22 -15.59 -1.49 -13.05
N ASP A 23 -14.98 -0.32 -13.24
CA ASP A 23 -13.59 -0.17 -13.65
C ASP A 23 -12.75 0.69 -12.71
N ARG A 24 -13.29 1.23 -11.61
CA ARG A 24 -12.52 1.99 -10.61
C ARG A 24 -12.73 1.51 -9.18
N ALA A 25 -11.66 1.56 -8.40
CA ALA A 25 -11.71 1.29 -6.97
C ALA A 25 -10.69 2.11 -6.18
N TRP A 26 -11.03 2.48 -4.96
CA TRP A 26 -10.16 3.12 -3.98
C TRP A 26 -9.94 2.18 -2.82
N LEU A 27 -8.67 2.00 -2.46
CA LEU A 27 -8.24 1.21 -1.33
C LEU A 27 -7.59 2.12 -0.31
N THR A 28 -7.98 1.99 0.95
CA THR A 28 -7.32 2.65 2.08
C THR A 28 -7.00 1.60 3.14
N PHE A 29 -5.76 1.58 3.63
CA PHE A 29 -5.35 0.68 4.71
C PHE A 29 -4.16 1.23 5.49
N GLU A 30 -4.05 0.85 6.77
CA GLU A 30 -2.81 1.03 7.52
C GLU A 30 -1.74 0.11 6.95
N GLN A 31 -0.57 0.64 6.66
CA GLN A 31 0.61 -0.13 6.28
C GLN A 31 1.67 0.04 7.35
N ARG A 32 2.16 -1.08 7.89
CA ARG A 32 3.33 -1.11 8.77
C ARG A 32 4.49 -1.80 8.06
N TYR A 33 5.58 -1.08 7.93
CA TYR A 33 6.82 -1.54 7.31
C TYR A 33 7.87 -1.70 8.39
N LYS A 34 8.56 -2.84 8.42
CA LYS A 34 9.63 -3.11 9.36
C LYS A 34 10.79 -3.82 8.67
N THR A 35 11.99 -3.38 8.99
CA THR A 35 13.25 -4.05 8.71
C THR A 35 14.01 -4.26 10.03
N GLN A 36 15.23 -4.80 9.96
CA GLN A 36 16.09 -4.92 11.15
C GLN A 36 16.43 -3.57 11.79
N SER A 37 16.53 -2.48 11.01
CA SER A 37 17.03 -1.18 11.49
C SER A 37 16.01 -0.04 11.34
N TYR A 38 14.85 -0.29 10.76
CA TYR A 38 13.85 0.75 10.46
C TYR A 38 12.44 0.21 10.60
N THR A 39 11.55 0.98 11.23
CA THR A 39 10.11 0.69 11.30
C THR A 39 9.35 1.97 10.99
N ASP A 40 8.28 1.84 10.21
CA ASP A 40 7.39 2.93 9.85
C ASP A 40 5.95 2.43 9.75
N SER A 41 5.01 3.33 9.97
CA SER A 41 3.59 3.07 9.84
C SER A 41 2.88 4.30 9.29
N GLY A 42 1.96 4.08 8.37
CA GLY A 42 1.18 5.14 7.77
C GLY A 42 -0.06 4.62 7.07
N ILE A 43 -0.81 5.55 6.49
CA ILE A 43 -1.99 5.23 5.69
C ILE A 43 -1.56 5.12 4.23
N LYS A 44 -1.90 4.00 3.61
CA LYS A 44 -1.75 3.76 2.18
C LYS A 44 -3.07 4.00 1.49
N GLN A 45 -3.05 4.78 0.41
CA GLN A 45 -4.21 5.01 -0.45
C GLN A 45 -3.85 4.65 -1.89
N LEU A 46 -4.62 3.74 -2.48
CA LEU A 46 -4.46 3.32 -3.87
C LEU A 46 -5.72 3.64 -4.66
N GLN A 47 -5.55 4.19 -5.86
CA GLN A 47 -6.60 4.23 -6.87
C GLN A 47 -6.30 3.16 -7.90
N LEU A 48 -7.29 2.32 -8.17
CA LEU A 48 -7.19 1.24 -9.12
C LEU A 48 -8.07 1.53 -10.34
N ARG A 49 -7.57 1.16 -11.52
CA ARG A 49 -8.36 1.06 -12.74
C ARG A 49 -8.34 -0.36 -13.28
N ARG A 50 -9.49 -0.83 -13.77
CA ARG A 50 -9.58 -2.09 -14.51
C ARG A 50 -9.31 -1.83 -15.99
N VAL A 51 -8.22 -2.41 -16.51
CA VAL A 51 -7.84 -2.34 -17.93
C VAL A 51 -7.69 -3.77 -18.44
N ASP A 52 -8.38 -4.11 -19.52
CA ASP A 52 -8.39 -5.46 -20.12
C ASP A 52 -8.62 -6.57 -19.08
N GLY A 53 -9.57 -6.33 -18.18
CA GLY A 53 -9.96 -7.27 -17.12
C GLY A 53 -9.04 -7.29 -15.89
N LYS A 54 -7.91 -6.58 -15.89
CA LYS A 54 -6.92 -6.55 -14.80
C LYS A 54 -7.00 -5.25 -14.01
N TRP A 55 -6.91 -5.34 -12.69
CA TRP A 55 -6.79 -4.17 -11.83
C TRP A 55 -5.33 -3.70 -11.78
N LEU A 56 -5.12 -2.43 -12.14
CA LEU A 56 -3.82 -1.77 -12.12
C LEU A 56 -3.86 -0.61 -11.13
N ILE A 57 -2.73 -0.36 -10.46
CA ILE A 57 -2.58 0.85 -9.63
C ILE A 57 -2.38 2.03 -10.57
N GLU A 58 -3.34 2.95 -10.56
CA GLU A 58 -3.27 4.21 -11.29
C GLU A 58 -2.58 5.29 -10.45
N GLN A 59 -2.89 5.35 -9.15
CA GLN A 59 -2.29 6.32 -8.23
C GLN A 59 -2.02 5.67 -6.88
N GLU A 60 -0.92 6.10 -6.26
CA GLU A 60 -0.46 5.61 -4.96
C GLU A 60 -0.01 6.79 -4.10
N VAL A 61 -0.56 6.86 -2.88
CA VAL A 61 -0.16 7.84 -1.86
C VAL A 61 0.12 7.09 -0.56
N PHE A 62 1.21 7.47 0.10
CA PHE A 62 1.54 7.00 1.45
C PHE A 62 1.73 8.20 2.36
N SER A 63 0.98 8.24 3.45
CA SER A 63 1.02 9.30 4.44
C SER A 63 1.45 8.71 5.78
N THR A 64 2.66 9.03 6.23
CA THR A 64 3.14 8.66 7.56
C THR A 64 2.32 9.42 8.61
N ALA A 65 1.93 8.74 9.69
CA ALA A 65 1.20 9.39 10.80
C ALA A 65 2.10 10.29 11.67
N LYS A 66 3.33 10.61 11.22
CA LYS A 66 4.31 11.31 12.03
C LYS A 66 4.06 12.82 11.99
N PRO A 67 3.91 13.50 13.14
CA PRO A 67 3.98 14.96 13.22
C PRO A 67 5.38 15.47 12.89
#